data_AF-A0A533UVK7-F1
#
_entry.id   AF-A0A533UVK7-F1
#
_cell.length_a   1.000
_cell.length_b   1.000
_cell.length_c   1.000
_cell.angle_alpha   90.00
_cell.angle_beta   90.00
_cell.angle_gamma   90.00
#
_symmetry.space_group_name_H-M   'P 1'
#
loop_
_entity.id
_entity.type
_entity.pdbx_description
1 polymer ?
#
loop_
_entity_poly.entity_id
_entity_poly.type
_entity_poly.pdbx_seq_one_letter_code
_entity_poly.pdbx_strand_id
1 'polypeptide(L)'
;MEEEEEQKCEAINNIWEVLGRKWALLILKNLHTKEAIRFNELKRTLGEISSTVLAARLLEMEREGLISKKIFLEIPPRVEYRLTARA
;
A
#
# COMPACT_ATOMS: atom_id res chain seq x y z
N MET A 1 28.47 -13.19 2.44
CA MET A 1 27.80 -13.25 3.75
C MET A 1 27.58 -11.84 4.28
N GLU A 2 28.58 -10.95 4.25
CA GLU A 2 28.42 -9.52 4.60
C GLU A 2 27.52 -8.75 3.61
N GLU A 3 27.64 -8.99 2.29
CA GLU A 3 26.81 -8.32 1.27
C GLU A 3 25.30 -8.63 1.38
N GLU A 4 24.92 -9.84 1.83
CA GLU A 4 23.51 -10.23 2.02
C GLU A 4 22.89 -9.59 3.26
N GLU A 5 23.67 -9.36 4.33
CA GLU A 5 23.19 -8.68 5.54
C GLU A 5 23.02 -7.17 5.30
N GLU A 6 23.94 -6.55 4.56
CA GLU A 6 23.87 -5.13 4.23
C GLU A 6 22.68 -4.82 3.32
N GLN A 7 22.45 -5.65 2.30
CA GLN A 7 21.29 -5.54 1.41
C GLN A 7 19.95 -5.75 2.14
N LYS A 8 19.92 -6.62 3.15
CA LYS A 8 18.74 -6.87 3.99
C LYS A 8 18.43 -5.71 4.93
N CYS A 9 19.45 -5.09 5.53
CA CYS A 9 19.29 -3.90 6.36
C CYS A 9 18.77 -2.70 5.55
N GLU A 10 19.27 -2.50 4.33
CA GLU A 10 18.78 -1.44 3.43
C GLU A 10 17.30 -1.68 3.05
N ALA A 11 16.94 -2.91 2.70
CA ALA A 11 15.55 -3.27 2.40
C ALA A 11 14.60 -3.05 3.58
N ILE A 12 15.05 -3.33 4.80
CA ILE A 12 14.27 -3.10 6.03
C ILE A 12 14.12 -1.59 6.28
N ASN A 13 15.17 -0.80 6.13
CA ASN A 13 15.12 0.65 6.31
C ASN A 13 14.14 1.32 5.34
N ASN A 14 14.14 0.91 4.07
CA ASN A 14 13.23 1.45 3.06
C ASN A 14 11.76 1.18 3.40
N ILE A 15 11.45 -0.01 3.91
CA ILE A 15 10.09 -0.33 4.37
C ILE A 15 9.71 0.54 5.57
N TRP A 16 10.60 0.72 6.54
CA TRP A 16 10.34 1.58 7.71
C TRP A 16 10.05 3.02 7.32
N GLU A 17 10.76 3.57 6.33
CA GLU A 17 10.47 4.91 5.83
C GLU A 17 9.06 5.03 5.25
N VAL A 18 8.60 4.01 4.52
CA VAL A 18 7.23 3.98 3.95
C VAL A 18 6.19 3.82 5.05
N LEU A 19 6.40 2.91 6.01
CA LEU A 19 5.49 2.69 7.14
C LEU A 19 5.41 3.93 8.06
N GLY A 20 6.49 4.69 8.18
CA GLY A 20 6.56 5.93 8.94
C GLY A 20 5.79 7.10 8.30
N ARG A 21 5.39 7.00 7.02
CA ARG A 21 4.59 8.04 6.36
C ARG A 21 3.18 8.10 6.97
N LYS A 22 2.66 9.33 7.14
CA LYS A 22 1.25 9.54 7.54
C LYS A 22 0.33 8.73 6.60
N TRP A 23 -0.64 8.05 7.21
CA TRP A 23 -1.64 7.16 6.59
C TRP A 23 -1.19 5.75 6.23
N ALA A 24 0.11 5.43 6.16
CA ALA A 24 0.58 4.10 5.73
C ALA A 24 0.00 2.97 6.59
N LEU A 25 0.16 3.05 7.91
CA LEU A 25 -0.36 2.02 8.82
C LEU A 25 -1.90 1.91 8.78
N LEU A 26 -2.61 3.02 8.58
CA LEU A 26 -4.06 3.00 8.46
C LEU A 26 -4.51 2.34 7.15
N ILE A 27 -3.77 2.55 6.06
CA ILE A 27 -4.01 1.88 4.78
C ILE A 27 -3.80 0.36 4.95
N LEU A 28 -2.68 -0.07 5.53
CA LEU A 28 -2.41 -1.50 5.77
C LEU A 28 -3.47 -2.14 6.66
N LYS A 29 -3.84 -1.49 7.77
CA LYS A 29 -4.90 -1.98 8.66
C LYS A 29 -6.20 -2.24 7.90
N ASN A 30 -6.60 -1.34 7.01
CA ASN A 30 -7.82 -1.51 6.22
C ASN A 30 -7.67 -2.66 5.21
N LEU A 31 -6.54 -2.75 4.52
CA LEU A 31 -6.28 -3.83 3.57
C LEU A 31 -6.06 -5.20 4.25
N HIS A 32 -5.75 -5.22 5.54
CA HIS A 32 -5.68 -6.46 6.32
C HIS A 32 -7.08 -6.96 6.71
N THR A 33 -8.01 -6.05 7.03
CA THR A 33 -9.37 -6.44 7.45
C THR A 33 -10.27 -6.85 6.29
N LYS A 34 -9.92 -6.51 5.05
CA LYS A 34 -10.67 -6.85 3.84
C LYS A 34 -9.75 -7.47 2.79
N GLU A 35 -10.23 -8.52 2.13
CA GLU A 35 -9.47 -9.20 1.07
C GLU A 35 -9.09 -8.28 -0.11
N ALA A 36 -9.93 -7.28 -0.39
CA ALA A 36 -9.70 -6.25 -1.41
C ALA A 36 -10.49 -4.98 -1.10
N ILE A 37 -9.94 -3.80 -1.43
CA ILE A 37 -10.61 -2.51 -1.25
C ILE A 37 -10.45 -1.63 -2.49
N ARG A 38 -11.52 -0.95 -2.90
CA ARG A 38 -11.49 0.04 -4.00
C ARG A 38 -10.94 1.39 -3.51
N PHE A 39 -10.32 2.17 -4.41
CA PHE A 39 -9.76 3.49 -4.06
C PHE A 39 -10.72 4.39 -3.28
N ASN A 40 -11.94 4.61 -3.82
CA ASN A 40 -12.93 5.48 -3.20
C ASN A 40 -13.47 4.93 -1.88
N GLU A 41 -13.50 3.61 -1.72
CA GLU A 41 -13.90 2.98 -0.46
C GLU A 41 -12.84 3.22 0.61
N LEU A 42 -11.57 2.97 0.27
CA LEU A 42 -10.44 3.24 1.17
C LEU A 42 -10.39 4.72 1.57
N LYS A 43 -10.57 5.63 0.60
CA LYS A 43 -10.62 7.07 0.87
C LYS A 43 -11.74 7.42 1.86
N ARG A 44 -12.95 6.88 1.67
CA ARG A 44 -14.08 7.11 2.58
C ARG A 44 -13.80 6.59 3.98
N THR A 45 -13.16 5.44 4.10
CA THR A 45 -12.81 4.87 5.41
C THR A 45 -11.72 5.67 6.13
N LEU A 46 -10.78 6.26 5.39
CA LEU A 46 -9.72 7.10 5.96
C LEU A 46 -10.16 8.54 6.25
N GLY A 47 -11.26 9.01 5.64
CA GLY A 47 -11.93 10.28 5.95
C GLY A 47 -11.18 11.52 5.45
N GLU A 48 -10.13 11.93 6.16
CA GLU A 48 -9.46 13.23 5.97
C GLU A 48 -8.36 13.22 4.89
N ILE A 49 -8.02 12.05 4.35
CA ILE A 49 -6.95 11.91 3.35
C ILE A 49 -7.40 12.48 2.01
N SER A 50 -6.55 13.32 1.40
CA SER A 50 -6.79 13.80 0.03
C SER A 50 -6.58 12.66 -0.98
N SER A 51 -7.27 12.73 -2.13
CA SER A 51 -7.08 11.73 -3.20
C SER A 51 -5.62 11.65 -3.66
N THR A 52 -4.96 12.81 -3.77
CA THR A 52 -3.55 12.90 -4.20
C THR A 52 -2.62 12.22 -3.21
N VAL A 53 -2.81 12.45 -1.90
CA VAL A 53 -2.00 11.82 -0.86
C VAL A 53 -2.28 10.32 -0.80
N LEU A 54 -3.54 9.89 -0.89
CA LEU A 54 -3.87 8.46 -0.92
C LEU A 54 -3.23 7.76 -2.13
N ALA A 55 -3.31 8.36 -3.31
CA ALA A 55 -2.70 7.80 -4.52
C ALA A 55 -1.17 7.71 -4.39
N ALA A 56 -0.51 8.73 -3.84
CA ALA A 56 0.92 8.72 -3.59
C ALA A 56 1.32 7.61 -2.60
N ARG A 57 0.59 7.45 -1.49
CA ARG A 57 0.85 6.39 -0.50
C ARG A 57 0.67 4.99 -1.08
N LEU A 58 -0.42 4.77 -1.82
CA LEU A 58 -0.67 3.47 -2.49
C LEU A 58 0.44 3.16 -3.51
N LEU A 59 0.90 4.15 -4.26
CA LEU A 59 2.01 3.98 -5.22
C LEU A 59 3.33 3.62 -4.52
N GLU A 60 3.67 4.29 -3.42
CA GLU A 60 4.85 3.98 -2.61
C GLU A 60 4.79 2.54 -2.06
N MET A 61 3.63 2.16 -1.51
CA MET A 61 3.43 0.81 -0.96
C MET A 61 3.43 -0.27 -2.05
N GLU A 62 2.94 0.04 -3.25
CA GLU A 62 2.99 -0.87 -4.41
C GLU A 62 4.44 -1.07 -4.87
N ARG A 63 5.25 -0.01 -4.87
CA ARG A 63 6.69 -0.08 -5.21
C ARG A 63 7.49 -0.90 -4.21
N GLU A 64 7.20 -0.75 -2.91
CA GLU A 64 7.77 -1.61 -1.87
C GLU A 64 7.20 -3.05 -1.90
N GLY A 65 6.20 -3.30 -2.76
CA GLY A 65 5.56 -4.60 -2.88
C GLY A 65 4.74 -4.99 -1.67
N LEU A 66 4.33 -4.04 -0.81
CA LEU A 66 3.43 -4.27 0.33
C LEU A 66 1.97 -4.46 -0.12
N ILE A 67 1.60 -3.82 -1.24
CA ILE A 67 0.26 -3.93 -1.81
C ILE A 67 0.33 -4.26 -3.30
N SER A 68 -0.74 -4.85 -3.81
CA SER A 68 -0.94 -5.07 -5.24
C SER A 68 -2.17 -4.32 -5.72
N LYS A 69 -2.09 -3.75 -6.93
CA LYS A 69 -3.20 -3.10 -7.62
C LYS A 69 -3.71 -3.99 -8.74
N LYS A 70 -5.02 -4.24 -8.77
CA LYS A 70 -5.68 -4.97 -9.87
C LYS A 70 -6.70 -4.07 -10.55
N ILE A 71 -6.58 -3.95 -11.87
CA ILE A 71 -7.53 -3.22 -12.72
C ILE A 71 -8.52 -4.23 -13.29
N PHE A 72 -9.81 -3.97 -13.13
CA PHE A 72 -10.89 -4.74 -13.71
C PHE A 72 -11.51 -3.95 -14.85
N LEU A 73 -11.43 -4.50 -16.07
CA LEU A 73 -11.93 -3.91 -17.31
C LEU A 73 -13.42 -4.22 -17.52
N GLU A 74 -14.23 -4.07 -16.48
CA GLU A 74 -15.69 -4.13 -16.57
C GLU A 74 -16.26 -2.71 -16.78
N ILE A 75 -17.57 -2.60 -17.05
CA ILE A 75 -18.24 -1.30 -17.17
C ILE A 75 -19.06 -1.07 -15.88
N PRO A 76 -18.76 -0.04 -15.07
CA PRO A 76 -17.64 0.90 -15.16
C PRO A 76 -16.30 0.29 -14.70
N PRO A 77 -15.15 0.74 -15.24
CA PRO A 77 -13.86 0.21 -14.86
C PRO A 77 -13.57 0.49 -13.39
N ARG A 78 -12.99 -0.50 -12.70
CA ARG A 78 -12.66 -0.38 -11.28
C ARG A 78 -11.26 -0.87 -10.97
N VAL A 79 -10.73 -0.35 -9.87
CA VAL A 79 -9.43 -0.74 -9.33
C VAL A 79 -9.60 -1.26 -7.91
N GLU A 80 -8.91 -2.34 -7.60
CA GLU A 80 -8.81 -2.88 -6.25
C GLU A 80 -7.36 -2.89 -5.78
N TYR A 81 -7.19 -2.74 -4.48
CA TYR A 81 -5.93 -2.87 -3.77
C TYR A 81 -6.03 -4.03 -2.79
N ARG A 82 -4.94 -4.79 -2.66
CA ARG A 82 -4.83 -5.96 -1.77
C ARG A 82 -3.46 -5.98 -1.10
N LEU A 83 -3.36 -6.50 0.13
CA LEU A 83 -2.05 -6.81 0.70
C LEU A 83 -1.36 -7.91 -0.12
N THR A 84 -0.04 -7.86 -0.17
CA THR A 84 0.77 -8.97 -0.70
C THR A 84 1.27 -9.85 0.45
N ALA A 85 1.92 -10.96 0.13
CA ALA A 85 2.60 -11.81 1.12
C ALA A 85 3.82 -11.15 1.77
N ARG A 86 4.27 -9.98 1.28
CA ARG A 86 5.38 -9.24 1.87
C ARG A 86 4.94 -8.38 3.06
N ALA A 87 3.66 -8.04 3.13
CA ALA A 87 3.08 -7.15 4.15
C ALA A 87 2.56 -7.90 5.38
#